data_AF-A0A936HUM1-F1
#
_entry.id   AF-A0A936HUM1-F1
#
_cell.length_a   1.000
_cell.length_b   1.000
_cell.length_c   1.000
_cell.angle_alpha   90.00
_cell.angle_beta   90.00
_cell.angle_gamma   90.00
#
_symmetry.space_group_name_H-M   'P 1'
#
loop_
_entity.id
_entity.type
_entity.pdbx_description
1 polymer ?
#
loop_
_entity_poly.entity_id
_entity_poly.type
_entity_poly.pdbx_seq_one_letter_code
_entity_poly.pdbx_strand_id
1 'polypeptide(L)'
;MGIYVPTVAPATQFLKNLMVMTASSSATSTANGRQRLILCDYLLYYPFIDTDAVGEEQTLTTAVTIPRYSSGRVMAVAQSAASAIGTFTFNYTNQDGDPKTSPANRTFVVAGGGHLVGAGGAGASYYPFLDLAAGDSGVQSIESITMSVAGGGLMALVIVHPLLTAHVQQECRRTTTGNLESYGAASEFSSLIHHQPPQIIDGAVLGILGCGFSGSLASSTLVGILETIWN
;
A
#
# COMPACT_ATOMS: atom_id res chain seq x y z
N MET A 1 -10.53 -5.47 -2.59
CA MET A 1 -10.81 -5.94 -3.96
C MET A 1 -9.60 -5.65 -4.81
N GLY A 2 -9.02 -6.66 -5.47
CA GLY A 2 -7.89 -6.49 -6.39
C GLY A 2 -8.36 -6.22 -7.82
N ILE A 3 -7.50 -5.59 -8.61
CA ILE A 3 -7.63 -5.41 -10.06
C ILE A 3 -6.91 -6.60 -10.71
N TYR A 4 -7.65 -7.37 -11.50
CA TYR A 4 -7.09 -8.48 -12.27
C TYR A 4 -6.82 -8.03 -13.70
N VAL A 5 -5.65 -8.39 -14.22
CA VAL A 5 -5.31 -8.24 -15.64
C VAL A 5 -5.25 -9.62 -16.31
N PRO A 6 -5.50 -9.72 -17.62
CA PRO A 6 -5.42 -11.00 -18.32
C PRO A 6 -4.00 -11.59 -18.27
N THR A 7 -3.92 -12.91 -18.07
CA THR A 7 -2.70 -13.69 -18.32
C THR A 7 -2.39 -13.70 -19.81
N VAL A 8 -1.14 -13.41 -20.19
CA VAL A 8 -0.74 -13.31 -21.61
C VAL A 8 0.35 -14.30 -22.04
N ALA A 9 0.78 -15.23 -21.17
CA ALA A 9 1.74 -16.28 -21.54
C ALA A 9 1.38 -16.95 -22.89
N PRO A 10 2.38 -17.16 -23.78
CA PRO A 10 3.82 -17.01 -23.55
C PRO A 10 4.38 -15.59 -23.75
N ALA A 11 3.53 -14.60 -24.08
CA ALA A 11 3.94 -13.20 -24.17
C ALA A 11 4.22 -12.60 -22.79
N THR A 12 4.76 -11.38 -22.77
CA THR A 12 5.02 -10.62 -21.55
C THR A 12 4.15 -9.36 -21.49
N GLN A 13 3.56 -9.07 -20.33
CA GLN A 13 2.69 -7.91 -20.12
C GLN A 13 3.42 -6.78 -19.37
N PHE A 14 3.16 -5.54 -19.76
CA PHE A 14 3.74 -4.36 -19.16
C PHE A 14 2.68 -3.30 -18.88
N LEU A 15 2.90 -2.51 -17.84
CA LEU A 15 2.12 -1.32 -17.56
C LEU A 15 2.40 -0.27 -18.65
N LYS A 16 1.34 0.20 -19.33
CA LYS A 16 1.45 1.21 -20.39
C LYS A 16 1.08 2.59 -19.86
N ASN A 17 -0.06 2.67 -19.19
CA ASN A 17 -0.63 3.94 -18.75
C ASN A 17 -1.45 3.76 -17.47
N LEU A 18 -1.33 4.72 -16.56
CA LEU A 18 -2.24 4.89 -15.43
C LEU A 18 -2.84 6.29 -15.51
N MET A 19 -4.13 6.38 -15.81
CA MET A 19 -4.89 7.61 -15.72
C MET A 19 -5.78 7.56 -14.49
N VAL A 20 -5.76 8.61 -13.68
CA VAL A 20 -6.52 8.66 -12.43
C VAL A 20 -7.08 10.05 -12.15
N MET A 21 -8.30 10.06 -11.67
CA MET A 21 -9.02 11.20 -11.13
C MET A 21 -9.42 10.86 -9.69
N THR A 22 -9.23 11.83 -8.79
CA THR A 22 -9.67 11.71 -7.40
C THR A 22 -10.76 12.72 -7.13
N ALA A 23 -11.93 12.26 -6.71
CA ALA A 23 -13.00 13.12 -6.25
C ALA A 23 -12.72 13.59 -4.82
N SER A 24 -13.05 14.86 -4.54
CA SER A 24 -13.05 15.36 -3.18
C SER A 24 -14.14 14.70 -2.34
N SER A 25 -13.85 14.44 -1.07
CA SER A 25 -14.81 13.90 -0.13
C SER A 25 -15.90 14.90 0.28
N SER A 26 -15.69 16.20 0.05
CA SER A 26 -16.72 17.25 0.16
C SER A 26 -16.30 18.51 -0.60
N ALA A 27 -17.23 19.46 -0.77
CA ALA A 27 -16.97 20.72 -1.49
C ALA A 27 -15.87 21.59 -0.87
N THR A 28 -15.60 21.44 0.43
CA THR A 28 -14.62 22.25 1.19
C THR A 28 -13.40 21.46 1.67
N SER A 29 -13.35 20.15 1.42
CA SER A 29 -12.25 19.30 1.85
C SER A 29 -10.97 19.59 1.08
N THR A 30 -9.83 19.67 1.78
CA THR A 30 -8.50 19.82 1.20
C THR A 30 -7.56 18.63 1.44
N ALA A 31 -8.06 17.58 2.11
CA ALA A 31 -7.28 16.41 2.51
C ALA A 31 -6.65 15.66 1.33
N ASN A 32 -7.29 15.76 0.17
CA ASN A 32 -6.98 15.07 -1.08
C ASN A 32 -6.18 15.93 -2.07
N GLY A 33 -5.79 17.16 -1.70
CA GLY A 33 -5.23 18.14 -2.64
C GLY A 33 -4.01 17.61 -3.39
N ARG A 34 -3.08 16.97 -2.68
CA ARG A 34 -1.97 16.20 -3.26
C ARG A 34 -2.02 14.78 -2.71
N GLN A 35 -1.81 13.79 -3.58
CA GLN A 35 -1.86 12.38 -3.21
C GLN A 35 -0.69 11.65 -3.82
N ARG A 36 -0.11 10.72 -3.06
CA ARG A 36 0.76 9.71 -3.65
C ARG A 36 -0.07 8.43 -3.76
N LEU A 37 -0.11 7.91 -4.98
CA LEU A 37 -0.73 6.64 -5.30
C LEU A 37 0.38 5.65 -5.64
N ILE A 38 0.29 4.43 -5.13
CA ILE A 38 1.25 3.37 -5.40
C ILE A 38 0.48 2.17 -5.92
N LEU A 39 0.72 1.82 -7.19
CA LEU A 39 0.23 0.58 -7.78
C LEU A 39 1.13 -0.56 -7.32
N CYS A 40 0.55 -1.58 -6.72
CA CYS A 40 1.26 -2.73 -6.17
C CYS A 40 0.65 -4.04 -6.67
N ASP A 41 1.50 -5.06 -6.84
CA ASP A 41 1.07 -6.46 -6.97
C ASP A 41 1.08 -7.12 -5.58
N TYR A 42 -0.05 -7.71 -5.18
CA TYR A 42 -0.23 -8.36 -3.89
C TYR A 42 0.27 -9.80 -3.95
N LEU A 43 1.21 -10.14 -3.06
CA LEU A 43 1.95 -11.39 -3.12
C LEU A 43 1.50 -12.39 -2.05
N LEU A 44 1.45 -11.93 -0.80
CA LEU A 44 1.23 -12.79 0.36
C LEU A 44 0.68 -11.95 1.52
N TYR A 45 -0.06 -12.57 2.43
CA TYR A 45 -0.53 -11.91 3.65
C TYR A 45 -0.50 -12.85 4.85
N TYR A 46 -0.26 -12.28 6.02
CA TYR A 46 -0.27 -12.92 7.33
C TYR A 46 -1.38 -12.26 8.16
N PRO A 47 -2.57 -12.88 8.23
CA PRO A 47 -3.73 -12.30 8.89
C PRO A 47 -3.73 -12.55 10.41
N PHE A 48 -4.69 -11.92 11.06
CA PHE A 48 -5.11 -12.13 12.46
C PHE A 48 -4.02 -11.87 13.50
N ILE A 49 -3.18 -10.87 13.25
CA ILE A 49 -2.25 -10.38 14.25
C ILE A 49 -3.02 -9.58 15.28
N ASP A 50 -2.93 -9.99 16.54
CA ASP A 50 -3.51 -9.30 17.68
C ASP A 50 -2.58 -8.16 18.11
N THR A 51 -3.03 -6.92 17.94
CA THR A 51 -2.19 -5.77 18.32
C THR A 51 -2.22 -5.47 19.82
N ASP A 52 -3.01 -6.20 20.61
CA ASP A 52 -3.10 -6.06 22.07
C ASP A 52 -2.33 -7.14 22.85
N ALA A 53 -1.80 -8.15 22.16
CA ALA A 53 -0.89 -9.16 22.73
C ALA A 53 0.53 -8.59 22.95
N VAL A 54 0.63 -7.65 23.91
CA VAL A 54 1.89 -6.94 24.24
C VAL A 54 2.84 -7.83 25.04
N GLY A 55 4.10 -7.86 24.62
CA GLY A 55 5.16 -8.65 25.27
C GLY A 55 5.18 -10.13 24.86
N GLU A 56 4.27 -10.54 23.97
CA GLU A 56 4.18 -11.90 23.45
C GLU A 56 4.63 -11.94 21.99
N GLU A 57 5.41 -12.97 21.65
CA GLU A 57 5.74 -13.25 20.25
C GLU A 57 4.60 -14.02 19.59
N GLN A 58 4.04 -13.46 18.53
CA GLN A 58 3.06 -14.12 17.70
C GLN A 58 3.76 -14.74 16.50
N THR A 59 3.85 -16.07 16.47
CA THR A 59 4.43 -16.82 15.35
C THR A 59 3.48 -16.81 14.15
N LEU A 60 4.03 -16.51 12.99
CA LEU A 60 3.32 -16.43 11.73
C LEU A 60 3.77 -17.57 10.83
N THR A 61 2.82 -18.32 10.29
CA THR A 61 3.11 -19.42 9.36
C THR A 61 2.24 -19.31 8.13
N THR A 62 2.79 -19.74 7.00
CA THR A 62 2.07 -19.82 5.73
C THR A 62 2.64 -20.96 4.92
N ALA A 63 1.78 -21.71 4.23
CA ALA A 63 2.19 -22.75 3.29
C ALA A 63 2.48 -22.19 1.89
N VAL A 64 2.25 -20.89 1.68
CA VAL A 64 2.39 -20.22 0.39
C VAL A 64 3.68 -19.41 0.37
N THR A 65 4.55 -19.69 -0.60
CA THR A 65 5.71 -18.86 -0.91
C THR A 65 5.30 -17.73 -1.86
N ILE A 66 6.12 -16.67 -1.93
CA ILE A 66 5.88 -15.58 -2.88
C ILE A 66 5.85 -16.16 -4.31
N PRO A 67 4.76 -15.93 -5.08
CA PRO A 67 4.51 -16.68 -6.31
C PRO A 67 5.26 -16.16 -7.54
N ARG A 68 5.67 -14.88 -7.55
CA ARG A 68 6.11 -14.18 -8.78
C ARG A 68 7.44 -13.43 -8.67
N TYR A 69 7.80 -12.95 -7.49
CA TYR A 69 9.03 -12.18 -7.23
C TYR A 69 9.88 -12.89 -6.19
N SER A 70 11.17 -12.56 -6.13
CA SER A 70 12.05 -13.11 -5.08
C SER A 70 11.76 -12.51 -3.71
N SER A 71 11.28 -11.27 -3.63
CA SER A 71 10.90 -10.60 -2.37
C SER A 71 9.95 -9.41 -2.63
N GLY A 72 9.36 -8.85 -1.56
CA GLY A 72 8.49 -7.68 -1.63
C GLY A 72 8.63 -6.73 -0.44
N ARG A 73 7.91 -5.61 -0.48
CA ARG A 73 7.79 -4.66 0.64
C ARG A 73 6.61 -5.08 1.54
N VAL A 74 6.70 -4.79 2.83
CA VAL A 74 5.66 -5.15 3.81
C VAL A 74 4.78 -3.95 4.12
N MET A 75 3.47 -4.17 4.21
CA MET A 75 2.49 -3.20 4.68
C MET A 75 1.70 -3.75 5.85
N ALA A 76 1.35 -2.90 6.81
CA ALA A 76 0.39 -3.25 7.86
C ALA A 76 -1.01 -2.76 7.45
N VAL A 77 -1.95 -3.68 7.33
CA VAL A 77 -3.34 -3.41 6.96
C VAL A 77 -4.26 -3.77 8.11
N ALA A 78 -5.11 -2.85 8.55
CA ALA A 78 -6.10 -3.10 9.58
C ALA A 78 -7.15 -4.11 9.11
N GLN A 79 -7.55 -4.99 10.01
CA GLN A 79 -8.70 -5.88 9.84
C GLN A 79 -9.89 -5.45 10.71
N SER A 80 -9.65 -4.63 11.73
CA SER A 80 -10.65 -3.97 12.56
C SER A 80 -10.37 -2.48 12.68
N ALA A 81 -11.22 -1.75 13.42
CA ALA A 81 -10.80 -0.46 13.95
C ALA A 81 -9.59 -0.67 14.89
N ALA A 82 -8.70 0.32 14.96
CA ALA A 82 -7.61 0.39 15.92
C ALA A 82 -7.75 1.68 16.71
N SER A 83 -7.78 1.59 18.05
CA SER A 83 -8.08 2.73 18.93
C SER A 83 -6.85 3.39 19.53
N ALA A 84 -5.65 2.83 19.34
CA ALA A 84 -4.41 3.33 19.92
C ALA A 84 -3.23 3.31 18.93
N ILE A 85 -2.17 4.03 19.28
CA ILE A 85 -0.88 3.98 18.58
C ILE A 85 -0.03 2.91 19.27
N GLY A 86 0.06 1.75 18.64
CA GLY A 86 0.92 0.65 19.02
C GLY A 86 2.33 0.80 18.48
N THR A 87 3.23 -0.04 18.97
CA THR A 87 4.63 -0.14 18.51
C THR A 87 5.01 -1.60 18.46
N PHE A 88 5.64 -2.03 17.38
CA PHE A 88 5.94 -3.43 17.12
C PHE A 88 7.22 -3.63 16.32
N THR A 89 7.80 -4.82 16.44
CA THR A 89 8.88 -5.32 15.58
C THR A 89 8.47 -6.68 15.02
N PHE A 90 9.00 -7.05 13.87
CA PHE A 90 8.75 -8.36 13.29
C PHE A 90 10.05 -9.00 12.80
N ASN A 91 10.10 -10.33 12.87
CA ASN A 91 11.19 -11.14 12.32
C ASN A 91 10.80 -11.58 10.92
N TYR A 92 11.75 -11.49 9.99
CA TYR A 92 11.54 -11.78 8.58
C TYR A 92 12.79 -12.37 7.92
N THR A 93 12.58 -13.11 6.84
CA THR A 93 13.66 -13.49 5.90
C THR A 93 13.79 -12.41 4.82
N ASN A 94 14.96 -11.80 4.69
CA ASN A 94 15.21 -10.68 3.77
C ASN A 94 15.41 -11.13 2.31
N GLN A 95 15.61 -10.18 1.40
CA GLN A 95 15.82 -10.43 -0.03
C GLN A 95 16.96 -11.42 -0.35
N ASP A 96 17.95 -11.55 0.52
CA ASP A 96 19.13 -12.39 0.35
C ASP A 96 18.98 -13.78 1.02
N GLY A 97 17.86 -14.02 1.70
CA GLY A 97 17.58 -15.25 2.44
C GLY A 97 18.08 -15.24 3.88
N ASP A 98 18.52 -14.09 4.40
CA ASP A 98 19.01 -13.96 5.77
C ASP A 98 17.88 -13.64 6.76
N PRO A 99 17.89 -14.24 7.97
CA PRO A 99 16.98 -13.86 9.03
C PRO A 99 17.33 -12.47 9.59
N LYS A 100 16.32 -11.61 9.75
CA LYS A 100 16.44 -10.23 10.22
C LYS A 100 15.30 -9.87 11.17
N THR A 101 15.50 -8.79 11.94
CA THR A 101 14.47 -8.17 12.77
C THR A 101 14.28 -6.73 12.33
N SER A 102 13.02 -6.32 12.15
CA SER A 102 12.70 -4.95 11.74
C SER A 102 13.06 -3.94 12.84
N PRO A 103 13.32 -2.68 12.49
CA PRO A 103 13.18 -1.57 13.42
C PRO A 103 11.78 -1.51 14.03
N ALA A 104 11.63 -0.72 15.10
CA ALA A 104 10.34 -0.47 15.71
C ALA A 104 9.43 0.32 14.75
N ASN A 105 8.36 -0.34 14.30
CA ASN A 105 7.30 0.25 13.50
C ASN A 105 6.13 0.66 14.39
N ARG A 106 5.29 1.59 13.93
CA ARG A 106 4.15 2.11 14.69
C ARG A 106 2.85 1.89 13.97
N THR A 107 1.77 1.70 14.74
CA THR A 107 0.43 1.68 14.17
C THR A 107 -0.24 3.06 14.22
N PHE A 108 -1.36 3.20 13.51
CA PHE A 108 -2.24 4.35 13.51
C PHE A 108 -3.61 4.01 14.08
N VAL A 109 -4.28 5.03 14.63
CA VAL A 109 -5.71 4.95 14.91
C VAL A 109 -6.45 4.94 13.58
N VAL A 110 -7.24 3.89 13.34
CA VAL A 110 -8.03 3.73 12.11
C VAL A 110 -9.45 3.35 12.44
N ALA A 111 -10.40 3.88 11.65
CA ALA A 111 -11.84 3.72 11.92
C ALA A 111 -12.40 2.34 11.55
N GLY A 112 -11.63 1.49 10.86
CA GLY A 112 -12.11 0.19 10.37
C GLY A 112 -11.07 -0.55 9.54
N GLY A 113 -11.43 -1.78 9.14
CA GLY A 113 -10.59 -2.65 8.31
C GLY A 113 -10.39 -2.13 6.88
N GLY A 114 -9.29 -2.56 6.25
CA GLY A 114 -8.89 -2.15 4.90
C GLY A 114 -8.02 -0.89 4.86
N HIS A 115 -7.87 -0.17 5.98
CA HIS A 115 -6.93 0.95 6.07
C HIS A 115 -5.50 0.48 6.30
N LEU A 116 -4.53 1.28 5.84
CA LEU A 116 -3.14 1.12 6.24
C LEU A 116 -3.07 1.50 7.72
N VAL A 117 -2.70 0.55 8.56
CA VAL A 117 -2.67 0.70 10.01
C VAL A 117 -1.25 0.90 10.53
N GLY A 118 -0.24 0.84 9.66
CA GLY A 118 1.13 1.16 9.99
C GLY A 118 1.91 1.60 8.75
N ALA A 119 2.96 2.37 8.96
CA ALA A 119 3.82 2.90 7.92
C ALA A 119 5.23 3.15 8.49
N GLY A 120 6.21 3.13 7.60
CA GLY A 120 7.56 3.59 7.89
C GLY A 120 7.66 5.12 7.94
N GLY A 121 8.67 5.61 8.64
CA GLY A 121 8.94 7.04 8.83
C GLY A 121 8.19 7.70 10.00
N ALA A 122 8.40 9.01 10.18
CA ALA A 122 7.83 9.80 11.28
C ALA A 122 7.20 11.11 10.78
N GLY A 123 6.11 11.56 11.42
CA GLY A 123 5.51 12.86 11.16
C GLY A 123 4.84 12.98 9.79
N ALA A 124 5.23 13.98 8.99
CA ALA A 124 4.61 14.26 7.68
C ALA A 124 5.12 13.38 6.52
N SER A 125 6.08 12.48 6.78
CA SER A 125 6.78 11.69 5.76
C SER A 125 6.31 10.23 5.70
N TYR A 126 5.02 9.98 5.97
CA TYR A 126 4.50 8.61 5.95
C TYR A 126 4.70 7.96 4.58
N TYR A 127 5.23 6.73 4.63
CA TYR A 127 5.39 5.85 3.49
C TYR A 127 4.70 4.52 3.82
N PRO A 128 3.77 4.00 2.98
CA PRO A 128 2.84 2.94 3.37
C PRO A 128 3.50 1.58 3.66
N PHE A 129 4.82 1.49 3.50
CA PHE A 129 5.59 0.28 3.77
C PHE A 129 6.32 0.41 5.09
N LEU A 130 6.39 -0.69 5.83
CA LEU A 130 7.10 -0.78 7.10
C LEU A 130 8.61 -0.64 6.89
N ASP A 131 9.28 -0.08 7.89
CA ASP A 131 10.72 0.03 7.92
C ASP A 131 11.36 -1.36 8.12
N LEU A 132 12.39 -1.64 7.34
CA LEU A 132 13.21 -2.85 7.41
C LEU A 132 14.59 -2.53 8.01
N ALA A 133 15.36 -3.56 8.37
CA ALA A 133 16.72 -3.38 8.83
C ALA A 133 17.58 -2.68 7.76
N ALA A 134 18.59 -1.94 8.20
CA ALA A 134 19.41 -1.14 7.30
C ALA A 134 20.07 -2.02 6.22
N GLY A 135 19.93 -1.61 4.95
CA GLY A 135 20.42 -2.35 3.79
C GLY A 135 19.41 -3.32 3.18
N ASP A 136 18.34 -3.67 3.89
CA ASP A 136 17.30 -4.54 3.35
C ASP A 136 16.36 -3.78 2.43
N SER A 137 15.97 -4.46 1.35
CA SER A 137 15.09 -3.93 0.32
C SER A 137 13.86 -4.79 0.09
N GLY A 138 13.80 -5.99 0.66
CA GLY A 138 12.65 -6.86 0.49
C GLY A 138 12.56 -7.93 1.56
N VAL A 139 11.37 -8.52 1.64
CA VAL A 139 10.99 -9.59 2.55
C VAL A 139 10.46 -10.75 1.72
N GLN A 140 10.94 -11.96 2.00
CA GLN A 140 10.50 -13.22 1.40
C GLN A 140 9.39 -13.86 2.24
N SER A 141 9.56 -13.84 3.56
CA SER A 141 8.62 -14.39 4.54
C SER A 141 8.72 -13.62 5.85
N ILE A 142 7.66 -13.68 6.65
CA ILE A 142 7.61 -13.11 7.99
C ILE A 142 7.36 -14.26 8.96
N GLU A 143 8.24 -14.44 9.93
CA GLU A 143 8.20 -15.58 10.87
C GLU A 143 7.49 -15.22 12.17
N SER A 144 7.62 -13.98 12.66
CA SER A 144 6.93 -13.55 13.88
C SER A 144 6.78 -12.05 14.00
N ILE A 145 5.88 -11.63 14.89
CA ILE A 145 5.68 -10.24 15.29
C ILE A 145 5.55 -10.14 16.81
N THR A 146 6.11 -9.08 17.38
CA THR A 146 6.04 -8.78 18.81
C THR A 146 5.58 -7.34 19.02
N MET A 147 4.49 -7.17 19.75
CA MET A 147 3.97 -5.85 20.14
C MET A 147 4.68 -5.38 21.41
N SER A 148 5.27 -4.19 21.38
CA SER A 148 5.83 -3.51 22.56
C SER A 148 4.85 -2.51 23.18
N VAL A 149 3.91 -2.00 22.37
CA VAL A 149 2.81 -1.13 22.81
C VAL A 149 1.55 -1.53 22.07
N ALA A 150 0.42 -1.60 22.79
CA ALA A 150 -0.86 -2.04 22.27
C ALA A 150 -1.43 -1.09 21.20
N GLY A 151 -2.01 -1.66 20.13
CA GLY A 151 -2.65 -0.93 19.04
C GLY A 151 -4.18 -0.82 19.14
N GLY A 152 -4.84 -1.66 19.94
CA GLY A 152 -6.29 -1.64 20.15
C GLY A 152 -7.10 -2.21 19.00
N GLY A 153 -6.60 -3.25 18.32
CA GLY A 153 -7.27 -3.88 17.17
C GLY A 153 -6.55 -5.09 16.56
N LEU A 154 -7.01 -5.50 15.37
CA LEU A 154 -6.44 -6.58 14.58
C LEU A 154 -5.83 -6.04 13.30
N MET A 155 -4.70 -6.61 12.89
CA MET A 155 -4.06 -6.27 11.62
C MET A 155 -3.59 -7.50 10.85
N ALA A 156 -3.18 -7.28 9.61
CA ALA A 156 -2.51 -8.23 8.75
C ALA A 156 -1.23 -7.59 8.20
N LEU A 157 -0.15 -8.36 8.12
CA LEU A 157 1.04 -7.97 7.37
C LEU A 157 0.92 -8.49 5.95
N VAL A 158 1.04 -7.61 4.97
CA VAL A 158 0.87 -7.93 3.55
C VAL A 158 2.17 -7.64 2.81
N ILE A 159 2.72 -8.65 2.14
CA ILE A 159 3.88 -8.50 1.25
C ILE A 159 3.39 -8.16 -0.15
N VAL A 160 3.92 -7.08 -0.72
CA VAL A 160 3.56 -6.60 -2.05
C VAL A 160 4.79 -6.16 -2.85
N HIS A 161 4.67 -6.15 -4.17
CA HIS A 161 5.67 -5.58 -5.07
C HIS A 161 5.18 -4.24 -5.64
N PRO A 162 5.79 -3.09 -5.29
CA PRO A 162 5.42 -1.80 -5.87
C PRO A 162 5.82 -1.73 -7.35
N LEU A 163 4.86 -1.44 -8.23
CA LEU A 163 5.07 -1.34 -9.68
C LEU A 163 5.24 0.10 -10.15
N LEU A 164 4.44 1.02 -9.61
CA LEU A 164 4.47 2.44 -9.99
C LEU A 164 4.11 3.32 -8.79
N THR A 165 4.91 4.37 -8.57
CA THR A 165 4.54 5.47 -7.67
C THR A 165 4.14 6.69 -8.50
N ALA A 166 2.90 7.12 -8.34
CA ALA A 166 2.31 8.25 -9.03
C ALA A 166 1.95 9.36 -8.04
N HIS A 167 2.12 10.61 -8.46
CA HIS A 167 1.80 11.78 -7.65
C HIS A 167 0.68 12.59 -8.29
N VAL A 168 -0.54 12.45 -7.76
CA VAL A 168 -1.70 13.23 -8.19
C VAL A 168 -1.64 14.58 -7.49
N GLN A 169 -1.55 15.64 -8.30
CA GLN A 169 -1.26 16.99 -7.80
C GLN A 169 -2.52 17.81 -7.53
N GLN A 170 -3.69 17.34 -8.01
CA GLN A 170 -4.95 18.05 -7.87
C GLN A 170 -6.12 17.06 -7.75
N GLU A 171 -7.05 17.38 -6.85
CA GLU A 171 -8.34 16.68 -6.77
C GLU A 171 -9.45 17.38 -7.57
N CYS A 172 -10.46 16.60 -7.93
CA CYS A 172 -11.67 17.08 -8.59
C CYS A 172 -12.67 17.54 -7.53
N ARG A 173 -13.03 18.82 -7.55
CA ARG A 173 -13.99 19.43 -6.64
C ARG A 173 -15.18 20.00 -7.39
N ARG A 174 -16.34 19.86 -6.76
CA ARG A 174 -17.59 20.48 -7.15
C ARG A 174 -18.02 21.42 -6.03
N THR A 175 -18.19 22.71 -6.32
CA THR A 175 -18.70 23.67 -5.36
C THR A 175 -20.22 23.50 -5.17
N THR A 176 -20.70 23.60 -3.93
CA THR A 176 -22.13 23.48 -3.60
C THR A 176 -22.80 24.82 -3.28
N THR A 177 -22.02 25.90 -3.11
CA THR A 177 -22.51 27.28 -2.88
C THR A 177 -21.51 28.31 -3.44
N GLY A 178 -21.97 29.34 -4.14
CA GLY A 178 -21.12 30.42 -4.71
C GLY A 178 -20.79 30.25 -6.21
N ASN A 179 -19.83 31.03 -6.72
CA ASN A 179 -19.45 31.03 -8.15
C ASN A 179 -19.02 29.61 -8.61
N LEU A 180 -19.56 29.22 -9.77
CA LEU A 180 -19.61 27.87 -10.35
C LEU A 180 -18.27 27.35 -10.90
N GLU A 181 -17.22 27.31 -10.10
CA GLU A 181 -15.93 26.76 -10.54
C GLU A 181 -15.82 25.31 -10.05
N SER A 182 -16.34 24.36 -10.85
CA SER A 182 -15.93 22.96 -10.71
C SER A 182 -14.57 22.82 -11.38
N TYR A 183 -13.54 22.45 -10.61
CA TYR A 183 -12.19 22.28 -11.12
C TYR A 183 -11.64 20.91 -10.74
N GLY A 184 -10.83 20.34 -11.62
CA GLY A 184 -10.30 19.00 -11.49
C GLY A 184 -9.54 18.63 -12.74
N ALA A 185 -8.55 17.75 -12.61
CA ALA A 185 -7.81 17.20 -13.72
C ALA A 185 -7.61 15.71 -13.51
N ALA A 186 -7.57 14.96 -14.61
CA ALA A 186 -6.99 13.63 -14.61
C ALA A 186 -5.46 13.77 -14.60
N SER A 187 -4.81 12.97 -13.77
CA SER A 187 -3.37 12.75 -13.86
C SER A 187 -3.12 11.52 -14.70
N GLU A 188 -2.27 11.64 -15.72
CA GLU A 188 -1.90 10.56 -16.62
C GLU A 188 -0.41 10.24 -16.48
N PHE A 189 -0.10 8.96 -16.27
CA PHE A 189 1.24 8.44 -16.09
C PHE A 189 1.48 7.35 -17.13
N SER A 190 2.00 7.77 -18.29
CA SER A 190 2.35 6.86 -19.37
C SER A 190 3.82 6.44 -19.28
N SER A 191 4.10 5.19 -19.60
CA SER A 191 5.45 4.72 -19.84
C SER A 191 6.04 5.44 -21.04
N LEU A 192 7.20 6.06 -20.85
CA LEU A 192 7.94 6.78 -21.88
C LEU A 192 8.99 5.86 -22.51
N ILE A 193 9.32 6.07 -23.78
CA ILE A 193 10.27 5.23 -24.52
C ILE A 193 11.66 5.09 -23.85
N HIS A 194 12.05 6.07 -23.03
CA HIS A 194 13.34 6.08 -22.33
C HIS A 194 13.31 5.43 -20.93
N HIS A 195 12.16 4.92 -20.49
CA HIS A 195 12.02 4.18 -19.24
C HIS A 195 11.39 2.83 -19.51
N GLN A 196 12.05 1.76 -19.08
CA GLN A 196 11.47 0.43 -19.17
C GLN A 196 10.15 0.38 -18.38
N PRO A 197 9.02 0.03 -19.03
CA PRO A 197 7.76 -0.06 -18.32
C PRO A 197 7.82 -1.19 -17.28
N PRO A 198 7.20 -1.03 -16.10
CA PRO A 198 7.06 -2.11 -15.13
C PRO A 198 6.38 -3.32 -15.75
N GLN A 199 7.00 -4.49 -15.64
CA GLN A 199 6.39 -5.74 -16.06
C GLN A 199 5.29 -6.15 -15.06
N ILE A 200 4.16 -6.60 -15.58
CA ILE A 200 3.11 -7.24 -14.78
C ILE A 200 3.21 -8.74 -15.03
N ILE A 201 3.62 -9.49 -14.02
CA ILE A 201 3.80 -10.95 -14.14
C ILE A 201 2.43 -11.63 -14.07
N ASP A 202 2.23 -12.65 -14.90
CA ASP A 202 0.98 -13.40 -14.98
C ASP A 202 0.49 -13.90 -13.60
N GLY A 203 -0.82 -13.74 -13.36
CA GLY A 203 -1.44 -14.05 -12.07
C GLY A 203 -1.34 -12.93 -11.02
N ALA A 204 -0.88 -11.74 -11.41
CA ALA A 204 -0.86 -10.55 -10.56
C ALA A 204 -2.25 -10.19 -10.02
N VAL A 205 -2.27 -9.76 -8.76
CA VAL A 205 -3.44 -9.17 -8.10
C VAL A 205 -3.08 -7.74 -7.76
N LEU A 206 -3.50 -6.80 -8.62
CA LEU A 206 -3.09 -5.41 -8.49
C LEU A 206 -3.96 -4.67 -7.48
N GLY A 207 -3.39 -3.69 -6.78
CA GLY A 207 -4.14 -2.75 -5.97
C GLY A 207 -3.44 -1.41 -5.89
N ILE A 208 -4.23 -0.36 -5.66
CA ILE A 208 -3.72 1.00 -5.53
C ILE A 208 -3.77 1.39 -4.07
N LEU A 209 -2.61 1.71 -3.52
CA LEU A 209 -2.47 2.33 -2.21
C LEU A 209 -2.50 3.83 -2.39
N GLY A 210 -3.38 4.51 -1.68
CA GLY A 210 -3.45 5.96 -1.72
C GLY A 210 -3.14 6.57 -0.36
N CYS A 211 -2.21 7.51 -0.34
CA CYS A 211 -1.97 8.37 0.81
C CYS A 211 -2.23 9.83 0.44
N GLY A 212 -3.13 10.47 1.18
CA GLY A 212 -3.36 11.90 1.10
C GLY A 212 -2.22 12.68 1.73
N PHE A 213 -2.07 13.94 1.35
CA PHE A 213 -1.05 14.84 1.91
C PHE A 213 -1.28 15.15 3.39
N SER A 214 -2.54 15.20 3.84
CA SER A 214 -2.91 15.45 5.24
C SER A 214 -4.20 14.70 5.58
N GLY A 215 -4.10 13.37 5.67
CA GLY A 215 -5.20 12.51 6.10
C GLY A 215 -5.44 11.30 5.21
N SER A 216 -6.50 10.57 5.56
CA SER A 216 -6.92 9.36 4.86
C SER A 216 -7.71 9.69 3.59
N LEU A 217 -7.53 8.88 2.55
CA LEU A 217 -8.36 8.90 1.34
C LEU A 217 -9.62 8.02 1.49
N ALA A 218 -9.96 7.55 2.69
CA ALA A 218 -10.99 6.53 2.92
C ALA A 218 -12.39 6.88 2.36
N SER A 219 -12.74 8.17 2.22
CA SER A 219 -14.01 8.62 1.65
C SER A 219 -13.87 9.18 0.22
N SER A 220 -12.67 9.18 -0.33
CA SER A 220 -12.33 9.78 -1.61
C SER A 220 -12.54 8.75 -2.72
N THR A 221 -13.33 9.10 -3.74
CA THR A 221 -13.52 8.20 -4.88
C THR A 221 -12.37 8.36 -5.85
N LEU A 222 -11.64 7.26 -6.09
CA LEU A 222 -10.62 7.15 -7.13
C LEU A 222 -11.24 6.49 -8.35
N VAL A 223 -11.20 7.18 -9.50
CA VAL A 223 -11.70 6.67 -10.78
C VAL A 223 -10.59 6.81 -11.80
N GLY A 224 -10.44 5.85 -12.69
CA GLY A 224 -9.34 5.88 -13.64
C GLY A 224 -9.33 4.74 -14.62
N ILE A 225 -8.26 4.68 -15.40
CA ILE A 225 -7.97 3.66 -16.39
C ILE A 225 -6.56 3.14 -16.14
N LEU A 226 -6.43 1.82 -16.07
CA LEU A 226 -5.15 1.14 -16.10
C LEU A 226 -5.04 0.44 -17.44
N GLU A 227 -4.08 0.86 -18.27
CA GLU A 227 -3.80 0.25 -19.56
C GLU A 227 -2.55 -0.62 -19.47
N THR A 228 -2.63 -1.81 -20.06
CA THR A 228 -1.50 -2.72 -20.24
C THR A 228 -1.22 -2.94 -21.72
N ILE A 229 0.03 -3.28 -22.04
CA ILE A 229 0.46 -3.75 -23.36
C ILE A 229 1.14 -5.09 -23.21
N TRP A 230 1.12 -5.91 -24.26
CA TRP A 230 1.80 -7.20 -24.28
C TRP A 230 2.55 -7.39 -25.60
N ASN A 231 3.64 -8.14 -25.54
CA ASN A 231 4.43 -8.61 -26.67
C ASN A 231 5.01 -10.00 -26.37
#